data_AF-A0A1C6DY70-F1
#
_entry.id   AF-A0A1C6DY70-F1
#
_cell.length_a   1.000
_cell.length_b   1.000
_cell.length_c   1.000
_cell.angle_alpha   90.00
_cell.angle_beta   90.00
_cell.angle_gamma   90.00
#
_symmetry.space_group_name_H-M   'P 1'
#
loop_
_entity.id
_entity.type
_entity.pdbx_description
1 polymer ?
#
loop_
_entity_poly.entity_id
_entity_poly.type
_entity_poly.pdbx_seq_one_letter_code
_entity_poly.pdbx_strand_id
1 'polypeptide(L)'
;MRRSSILFLLCLILAAAACGPASKTTAYSYDGDTEYTVADRSLILKDIPASDPEETVILEFLYTIQGEFDKKKEILADIEPHSISIDNEKENFDNGIYIKSCTVHQIDTLTPEQYEEPKSEDGSDNPLYYYGIGDEIEQYQLTDYTVVHVKFSWDYSEKMLEMGPQWGPGEHERSFLVGKTKNDKNYKIYSFGIM
;
A
#
# COMPACT_ATOMS: atom_id res chain seq x y z
N MET A 1 54.48 -59.22 -33.12
CA MET A 1 53.60 -59.39 -31.94
C MET A 1 53.32 -58.03 -31.33
N ARG A 2 52.03 -57.75 -31.06
CA ARG A 2 51.43 -56.66 -30.22
C ARG A 2 51.63 -55.22 -30.73
N ARG A 3 50.63 -54.57 -31.35
CA ARG A 3 49.31 -54.04 -30.87
C ARG A 3 49.42 -52.81 -29.96
N SER A 4 48.55 -51.83 -30.27
CA SER A 4 47.87 -50.89 -29.34
C SER A 4 48.69 -49.66 -28.90
N SER A 5 48.20 -48.42 -28.84
CA SER A 5 46.82 -47.88 -28.91
C SER A 5 46.82 -46.40 -29.30
N ILE A 6 45.70 -45.98 -29.89
CA ILE A 6 45.21 -44.60 -30.03
C ILE A 6 44.95 -43.99 -28.64
N LEU A 7 45.23 -42.70 -28.44
CA LEU A 7 44.48 -41.88 -27.48
C LEU A 7 44.37 -40.42 -27.96
N PHE A 8 43.15 -40.06 -28.36
CA PHE A 8 42.67 -38.69 -28.46
C PHE A 8 42.59 -38.08 -27.06
N LEU A 9 43.02 -36.84 -26.88
CA LEU A 9 42.53 -36.00 -25.78
C LEU A 9 42.09 -34.64 -26.33
N LEU A 10 40.77 -34.49 -26.44
CA LEU A 10 40.06 -33.21 -26.39
C LEU A 10 40.27 -32.61 -24.99
N CYS A 11 40.68 -31.35 -24.91
CA CYS A 11 40.39 -30.52 -23.73
C CYS A 11 39.44 -29.40 -24.16
N LEU A 12 38.18 -29.61 -23.76
CA LEU A 12 37.04 -28.73 -23.89
C LEU A 12 36.98 -27.81 -22.65
N ILE A 13 36.73 -26.52 -22.89
CA ILE A 13 36.02 -25.51 -22.06
C ILE A 13 36.65 -25.06 -20.73
N LEU A 14 36.74 -23.73 -20.57
CA LEU A 14 35.94 -22.99 -19.57
C LEU A 14 35.89 -21.51 -19.95
N ALA A 15 34.79 -21.13 -20.61
CA ALA A 15 34.37 -19.74 -20.68
C ALA A 15 34.01 -19.31 -19.26
N ALA A 16 34.76 -18.34 -18.73
CA ALA A 16 34.43 -17.69 -17.47
C ALA A 16 33.14 -16.89 -17.68
N ALA A 17 32.00 -17.48 -17.29
CA ALA A 17 30.80 -16.71 -17.01
C ALA A 17 31.12 -15.83 -15.80
N ALA A 18 31.33 -14.53 -16.05
CA ALA A 18 31.37 -13.53 -15.00
C ALA A 18 29.99 -13.46 -14.36
N CYS A 19 29.75 -14.28 -13.34
CA CYS A 19 28.72 -14.00 -12.35
C CYS A 19 29.11 -12.71 -11.64
N GLY A 20 28.55 -11.58 -12.08
CA GLY A 20 28.49 -10.39 -11.25
C GLY A 20 27.78 -10.74 -9.93
N PRO A 21 28.12 -10.07 -8.82
CA PRO A 21 27.44 -10.32 -7.55
C PRO A 21 25.95 -10.05 -7.74
N ALA A 22 25.13 -11.07 -7.50
CA ALA A 22 23.70 -10.91 -7.37
C ALA A 22 23.45 -9.84 -6.29
N SER A 23 22.85 -8.73 -6.70
CA SER A 23 22.37 -7.71 -5.77
C SER A 23 21.49 -8.41 -4.75
N LYS A 24 21.93 -8.44 -3.49
CA LYS A 24 21.09 -8.90 -2.38
C LYS A 24 20.04 -7.83 -2.17
N THR A 25 18.91 -7.92 -2.86
CA THR A 25 17.69 -7.24 -2.43
C THR A 25 17.40 -7.81 -1.05
N THR A 26 17.53 -7.00 0.00
CA THR A 26 17.10 -7.38 1.34
C THR A 26 15.61 -7.65 1.28
N ALA A 27 15.18 -8.83 1.76
CA ALA A 27 13.76 -9.11 1.93
C ALA A 27 13.16 -8.03 2.84
N TYR A 28 11.98 -7.52 2.49
CA TYR A 28 11.26 -6.55 3.30
C TYR A 28 11.00 -7.11 4.70
N SER A 29 11.03 -6.23 5.71
CA SER A 29 10.69 -6.54 7.09
C SER A 29 10.09 -5.29 7.72
N TYR A 30 8.86 -5.38 8.20
CA TYR A 30 8.24 -4.31 8.97
C TYR A 30 8.94 -4.16 10.32
N ASP A 31 9.36 -2.95 10.67
CA ASP A 31 10.01 -2.63 11.93
C ASP A 31 9.24 -1.60 12.80
N GLY A 32 8.06 -1.19 12.33
CA GLY A 32 7.17 -0.30 13.05
C GLY A 32 6.38 -0.98 14.18
N ASP A 33 5.74 -0.16 15.00
CA ASP A 33 4.88 -0.65 16.08
C ASP A 33 3.58 -1.24 15.53
N THR A 34 3.08 -2.31 16.15
CA THR A 34 1.76 -2.90 15.84
C THR A 34 0.64 -2.28 16.66
N GLU A 35 0.98 -1.54 17.72
CA GLU A 35 0.03 -0.81 18.56
C GLU A 35 0.59 0.58 18.83
N TYR A 36 -0.25 1.59 18.60
CA TYR A 36 0.07 2.98 18.91
C TYR A 36 -1.08 3.60 19.69
N THR A 37 -0.77 4.39 20.72
CA THR A 37 -1.78 5.10 21.51
C THR A 37 -1.26 6.47 21.92
N VAL A 38 -2.11 7.50 21.78
CA VAL A 38 -1.82 8.86 22.20
C VAL A 38 -3.10 9.54 22.69
N ALA A 39 -3.09 10.03 23.92
CA ALA A 39 -4.29 10.56 24.59
C ALA A 39 -5.46 9.55 24.53
N ASP A 40 -6.56 9.91 23.89
CA ASP A 40 -7.74 9.04 23.69
C ASP A 40 -7.75 8.32 22.33
N ARG A 41 -6.67 8.44 21.54
CA ARG A 41 -6.57 7.90 20.18
C ARG A 41 -5.67 6.68 20.09
N SER A 42 -5.99 5.75 19.18
CA SER A 42 -5.18 4.54 18.98
C SER A 42 -5.22 3.96 17.57
N LEU A 43 -4.13 3.26 17.22
CA LEU A 43 -4.04 2.37 16.07
C LEU A 43 -3.63 0.98 16.56
N ILE A 44 -4.30 -0.06 16.06
CA ILE A 44 -3.95 -1.46 16.30
C ILE A 44 -3.84 -2.17 14.96
N LEU A 45 -2.74 -2.86 14.73
CA LEU A 45 -2.49 -3.70 13.57
C LEU A 45 -2.61 -5.17 14.00
N LYS A 46 -3.69 -5.83 13.57
CA LYS A 46 -3.81 -7.30 13.71
C LYS A 46 -3.08 -8.04 12.59
N ASP A 47 -2.88 -7.34 11.48
CA ASP A 47 -2.12 -7.78 10.33
C ASP A 47 -1.06 -6.73 10.01
N ILE A 48 0.16 -7.16 9.72
CA ILE A 48 1.30 -6.27 9.52
C ILE A 48 1.61 -6.17 8.01
N PRO A 49 2.06 -5.01 7.52
CA PRO A 49 2.37 -4.86 6.12
C PRO A 49 3.53 -5.79 5.74
N ALA A 50 3.44 -6.40 4.56
CA ALA A 50 4.43 -7.32 4.00
C ALA A 50 5.29 -6.69 2.89
N SER A 51 5.06 -5.41 2.57
CA SER A 51 5.77 -4.67 1.53
C SER A 51 5.74 -3.15 1.76
N ASP A 52 6.65 -2.40 1.11
CA ASP A 52 6.70 -0.93 1.20
C ASP A 52 5.37 -0.25 0.78
N PRO A 53 4.63 -0.70 -0.27
CA PRO A 53 3.31 -0.14 -0.58
C PRO A 53 2.28 -0.32 0.53
N GLU A 54 2.24 -1.49 1.16
CA GLU A 54 1.33 -1.76 2.28
C GLU A 54 1.71 -0.92 3.49
N GLU A 55 3.00 -0.78 3.79
CA GLU A 55 3.48 0.10 4.86
C GLU A 55 3.08 1.56 4.60
N THR A 56 3.18 2.03 3.35
CA THR A 56 2.73 3.37 2.96
C THR A 56 1.25 3.59 3.30
N VAL A 57 0.40 2.57 3.16
CA VAL A 57 -1.02 2.63 3.55
C VAL A 57 -1.19 2.58 5.07
N ILE A 58 -0.42 1.76 5.79
CA ILE A 58 -0.44 1.78 7.26
C ILE A 58 -0.05 3.14 7.83
N LEU A 59 0.91 3.83 7.20
CA LEU A 59 1.31 5.18 7.57
C LEU A 59 0.19 6.21 7.39
N GLU A 60 -0.73 6.02 6.43
CA GLU A 60 -1.93 6.86 6.27
C GLU A 60 -2.79 6.82 7.54
N PHE A 61 -3.08 5.61 8.04
CA PHE A 61 -3.85 5.43 9.28
C PHE A 61 -3.08 5.95 10.49
N LEU A 62 -1.78 5.65 10.58
CA LEU A 62 -0.94 6.06 11.69
C LEU A 62 -0.84 7.58 11.80
N TYR A 63 -0.54 8.28 10.71
CA TYR A 63 -0.42 9.74 10.72
C TYR A 63 -1.74 10.44 10.98
N THR A 64 -2.86 9.85 10.55
CA THR A 64 -4.21 10.28 10.92
C THR A 64 -4.43 10.19 12.43
N ILE A 65 -4.15 9.03 13.02
CA ILE A 65 -4.27 8.81 14.48
C ILE A 65 -3.29 9.67 15.26
N GLN A 66 -2.13 10.01 14.71
CA GLN A 66 -1.16 10.91 15.35
C GLN A 66 -1.55 12.39 15.24
N GLY A 67 -2.25 12.79 14.18
CA GLY A 67 -2.44 14.19 13.80
C GLY A 67 -1.22 14.78 13.09
N GLU A 68 -0.40 13.95 12.46
CA GLU A 68 0.87 14.32 11.80
C GLU A 68 0.62 14.59 10.30
N PHE A 69 -0.17 15.62 10.01
CA PHE A 69 -0.64 15.92 8.65
C PHE A 69 0.46 16.27 7.66
N ASP A 70 1.59 16.83 8.12
CA ASP A 70 2.73 17.10 7.26
C ASP A 70 3.37 15.80 6.76
N LYS A 71 3.53 14.79 7.64
CA LYS A 71 4.00 13.45 7.23
C LYS A 71 2.98 12.74 6.34
N LYS A 72 1.68 12.93 6.62
CA LYS A 72 0.60 12.43 5.75
C LYS A 72 0.76 12.99 4.33
N LYS A 73 1.03 14.29 4.15
CA LYS A 73 1.30 14.88 2.83
C LYS A 73 2.49 14.24 2.10
N GLU A 74 3.52 13.81 2.82
CA GLU A 74 4.71 13.21 2.21
C GLU A 74 4.44 11.84 1.57
N ILE A 75 3.50 11.06 2.11
CA ILE A 75 3.13 9.73 1.63
C ILE A 75 1.97 9.75 0.60
N LEU A 76 1.33 10.90 0.37
CA LEU A 76 0.35 11.07 -0.69
C LEU A 76 0.99 11.69 -1.95
N ALA A 77 0.38 11.42 -3.10
CA ALA A 77 0.69 12.14 -4.33
C ALA A 77 0.40 13.64 -4.15
N ASP A 78 1.31 14.48 -4.67
CA ASP A 78 1.20 15.93 -4.59
C ASP A 78 0.20 16.44 -5.64
N ILE A 79 -1.09 16.22 -5.34
CA ILE A 79 -2.23 16.62 -6.16
C ILE A 79 -3.19 17.46 -5.33
N GLU A 80 -3.87 18.40 -5.99
CA GLU A 80 -4.76 19.36 -5.34
C GLU A 80 -5.84 18.72 -4.45
N PRO A 81 -6.55 17.64 -4.89
CA PRO A 81 -7.57 17.01 -4.04
C PRO A 81 -7.03 16.48 -2.71
N HIS A 82 -5.83 15.91 -2.71
CA HIS A 82 -5.17 15.42 -1.50
C HIS A 82 -4.81 16.57 -0.55
N SER A 83 -4.22 17.64 -1.10
CA SER A 83 -3.85 18.82 -0.30
C SER A 83 -5.06 19.42 0.40
N ILE A 84 -6.15 19.63 -0.34
CA ILE A 84 -7.41 20.16 0.21
C ILE A 84 -7.98 19.22 1.28
N SER A 85 -7.99 17.91 1.01
CA SER A 85 -8.51 16.93 1.96
C SER A 85 -7.72 16.93 3.28
N ILE A 86 -6.38 16.94 3.20
CA ILE A 86 -5.52 16.93 4.39
C ILE A 86 -5.64 18.23 5.18
N ASP A 87 -5.73 19.39 4.51
CA ASP A 87 -5.89 20.67 5.19
C ASP A 87 -7.23 20.74 5.94
N ASN A 88 -8.31 20.23 5.34
CA ASN A 88 -9.61 20.11 6.00
C ASN A 88 -9.57 19.11 7.17
N GLU A 89 -8.90 17.97 6.99
CA GLU A 89 -8.72 16.97 8.04
C GLU A 89 -7.96 17.55 9.23
N LYS A 90 -6.91 18.35 8.96
CA LYS A 90 -6.16 19.08 9.97
C LYS A 90 -7.02 20.09 10.71
N GLU A 91 -7.79 20.91 10.00
CA GLU A 91 -8.69 21.88 10.64
C GLU A 91 -9.73 21.18 11.52
N ASN A 92 -10.32 20.08 11.04
CA ASN A 92 -11.25 19.27 11.81
C ASN A 92 -10.59 18.71 13.07
N PHE A 93 -9.38 18.16 12.92
CA PHE A 93 -8.60 17.61 14.02
C PHE A 93 -8.33 18.66 15.11
N ASP A 94 -7.87 19.86 14.72
CA ASP A 94 -7.62 20.98 15.63
C ASP A 94 -8.91 21.47 16.32
N ASN A 95 -10.08 21.20 15.72
CA ASN A 95 -11.41 21.47 16.27
C ASN A 95 -12.01 20.29 17.07
N GLY A 96 -11.25 19.22 17.33
CA GLY A 96 -11.72 18.05 18.08
C GLY A 96 -12.64 17.12 17.29
N ILE A 97 -12.59 17.18 15.96
CA ILE A 97 -13.34 16.32 15.03
C ILE A 97 -12.32 15.38 14.40
N TYR A 98 -12.21 14.16 14.93
CA TYR A 98 -11.20 13.20 14.51
C TYR A 98 -11.65 11.74 14.65
N ILE A 99 -10.93 10.86 13.94
CA ILE A 99 -10.94 9.42 14.16
C ILE A 99 -10.23 9.14 15.48
N LYS A 100 -10.96 8.50 16.38
CA LYS A 100 -10.48 8.18 17.72
C LYS A 100 -9.65 6.91 17.69
N SER A 101 -10.20 5.82 17.16
CA SER A 101 -9.46 4.55 17.09
C SER A 101 -9.57 3.93 15.72
N CYS A 102 -8.49 3.30 15.27
CA CYS A 102 -8.47 2.45 14.10
C CYS A 102 -7.90 1.08 14.46
N THR A 103 -8.52 0.01 13.98
CA THR A 103 -7.97 -1.35 14.02
C THR A 103 -7.92 -1.88 12.62
N VAL A 104 -6.71 -2.09 12.09
CA VAL A 104 -6.50 -2.78 10.82
C VAL A 104 -6.56 -4.28 11.07
N HIS A 105 -7.55 -4.95 10.47
CA HIS A 105 -7.75 -6.38 10.63
C HIS A 105 -7.03 -7.20 9.58
N GLN A 106 -6.89 -6.65 8.37
CA GLN A 106 -6.31 -7.31 7.21
C GLN A 106 -5.77 -6.24 6.25
N ILE A 107 -4.59 -6.49 5.68
CA ILE A 107 -4.00 -5.68 4.62
C ILE A 107 -3.40 -6.60 3.55
N ASP A 108 -3.80 -6.41 2.30
CA ASP A 108 -3.32 -7.22 1.19
C ASP A 108 -3.02 -6.38 -0.04
N THR A 109 -1.97 -6.75 -0.74
CA THR A 109 -1.76 -6.36 -2.13
C THR A 109 -2.64 -7.21 -3.07
N LEU A 110 -3.53 -6.56 -3.82
CA LEU A 110 -4.40 -7.21 -4.80
C LEU A 110 -3.67 -7.49 -6.12
N THR A 111 -3.99 -8.62 -6.76
CA THR A 111 -3.62 -8.89 -8.15
C THR A 111 -4.59 -8.20 -9.12
N PRO A 112 -4.17 -7.90 -10.37
CA PRO A 112 -5.05 -7.30 -11.38
C PRO A 112 -6.39 -8.00 -11.55
N GLU A 113 -6.39 -9.34 -11.56
CA GLU A 113 -7.61 -10.13 -11.72
C GLU A 113 -8.64 -9.90 -10.61
N GLN A 114 -8.20 -9.45 -9.43
CA GLN A 114 -9.08 -9.20 -8.30
C GLN A 114 -9.82 -7.86 -8.41
N TYR A 115 -9.30 -6.86 -9.13
CA TYR A 115 -9.86 -5.51 -9.15
C TYR A 115 -10.20 -4.96 -10.54
N GLU A 116 -9.72 -5.55 -11.64
CA GLU A 116 -9.95 -5.01 -12.98
C GLU A 116 -11.33 -5.35 -13.54
N GLU A 117 -11.94 -6.45 -13.10
CA GLU A 117 -13.21 -6.91 -13.62
C GLU A 117 -14.39 -6.48 -12.72
N PRO A 118 -15.46 -5.89 -13.28
CA PRO A 118 -16.62 -5.44 -12.51
C PRO A 118 -17.48 -6.60 -11.99
N LYS A 119 -17.23 -7.82 -12.47
CA LYS A 119 -17.98 -9.02 -12.12
C LYS A 119 -17.04 -10.12 -11.66
N SER A 120 -17.46 -10.84 -10.63
CA SER A 120 -16.81 -12.06 -10.17
C SER A 120 -17.03 -13.22 -11.16
N GLU A 121 -16.29 -14.32 -11.01
CA GLU A 121 -16.44 -15.52 -11.86
C GLU A 121 -17.87 -16.08 -11.89
N ASP A 122 -18.63 -15.90 -10.80
CA ASP A 122 -20.03 -16.34 -10.67
C ASP A 122 -21.05 -15.33 -11.24
N GLY A 123 -20.59 -14.19 -11.76
CA GLY A 123 -21.42 -13.14 -12.35
C GLY A 123 -22.00 -12.13 -11.35
N SER A 124 -21.67 -12.23 -10.05
CA SER A 124 -22.00 -11.21 -9.05
C SER A 124 -21.16 -9.94 -9.23
N ASP A 125 -21.61 -8.81 -8.65
CA ASP A 125 -20.77 -7.60 -8.59
C ASP A 125 -19.48 -7.90 -7.82
N ASN A 126 -18.34 -7.48 -8.38
CA ASN A 126 -17.07 -7.62 -7.70
C ASN A 126 -16.90 -6.47 -6.69
N PRO A 127 -16.87 -6.74 -5.37
CA PRO A 127 -16.71 -5.70 -4.36
C PRO A 127 -15.34 -5.02 -4.37
N LEU A 128 -14.34 -5.65 -5.01
CA LEU A 128 -12.99 -5.10 -5.13
C LEU A 128 -12.75 -4.39 -6.46
N TYR A 129 -13.78 -4.28 -7.30
CA TYR A 129 -13.66 -3.63 -8.60
C TYR A 129 -13.20 -2.17 -8.43
N TYR A 130 -12.08 -1.83 -9.07
CA TYR A 130 -11.54 -0.49 -9.06
C TYR A 130 -11.90 0.21 -10.37
N TYR A 131 -12.99 0.96 -10.35
CA TYR A 131 -13.42 1.73 -11.51
C TYR A 131 -12.39 2.82 -11.88
N GLY A 132 -11.97 2.85 -13.14
CA GLY A 132 -11.10 3.91 -13.68
C GLY A 132 -9.61 3.78 -13.35
N ILE A 133 -9.16 2.66 -12.78
CA ILE A 133 -7.75 2.52 -12.38
C ILE A 133 -6.76 2.69 -13.54
N GLY A 134 -7.09 2.19 -14.73
CA GLY A 134 -6.25 2.34 -15.92
C GLY A 134 -6.03 3.81 -16.32
N ASP A 135 -7.09 4.61 -16.22
CA ASP A 135 -7.03 6.05 -16.50
C ASP A 135 -6.17 6.77 -15.44
N GLU A 136 -6.28 6.38 -14.16
CA GLU A 136 -5.45 6.95 -13.09
C GLU A 136 -3.96 6.60 -13.27
N ILE A 137 -3.64 5.34 -13.61
CA ILE A 137 -2.26 4.89 -13.88
C ILE A 137 -1.65 5.71 -15.02
N GLU A 138 -2.39 5.91 -16.12
CA GLU A 138 -1.93 6.71 -17.26
C GLU A 138 -1.80 8.19 -16.90
N GLN A 139 -2.83 8.77 -16.27
CA GLN A 139 -2.88 10.17 -15.85
C GLN A 139 -1.68 10.54 -14.97
N TYR A 140 -1.36 9.70 -13.98
CA TYR A 140 -0.27 9.93 -13.04
C TYR A 140 1.09 9.42 -13.54
N GLN A 141 1.15 8.79 -14.71
CA GLN A 141 2.37 8.24 -15.30
C GLN A 141 3.12 7.30 -14.35
N LEU A 142 2.38 6.41 -13.68
CA LEU A 142 2.95 5.47 -12.73
C LEU A 142 3.83 4.45 -13.47
N THR A 143 5.07 4.32 -13.02
CA THR A 143 6.04 3.37 -13.58
C THR A 143 6.11 2.06 -12.80
N ASP A 144 5.59 2.08 -11.58
CA ASP A 144 5.46 0.96 -10.67
C ASP A 144 4.25 1.25 -9.78
N TYR A 145 3.33 0.30 -9.66
CA TYR A 145 2.08 0.50 -8.95
C TYR A 145 1.50 -0.82 -8.47
N THR A 146 0.65 -0.71 -7.46
CA THR A 146 -0.15 -1.81 -6.95
C THR A 146 -1.44 -1.27 -6.33
N VAL A 147 -2.41 -2.16 -6.12
CA VAL A 147 -3.61 -1.86 -5.34
C VAL A 147 -3.47 -2.54 -3.99
N VAL A 148 -3.49 -1.74 -2.93
CA VAL A 148 -3.52 -2.25 -1.55
C VAL A 148 -4.93 -2.17 -1.03
N HIS A 149 -5.47 -3.28 -0.53
CA HIS A 149 -6.79 -3.35 0.08
C HIS A 149 -6.66 -3.54 1.59
N VAL A 150 -7.47 -2.79 2.35
CA VAL A 150 -7.46 -2.82 3.80
C VAL A 150 -8.87 -3.04 4.33
N LYS A 151 -9.00 -3.98 5.27
CA LYS A 151 -10.19 -4.12 6.12
C LYS A 151 -9.87 -3.61 7.50
N PHE A 152 -10.67 -2.69 7.98
CA PHE A 152 -10.41 -2.02 9.24
C PHE A 152 -11.71 -1.70 9.98
N SER A 153 -11.60 -1.46 11.28
CA SER A 153 -12.66 -0.80 12.04
C SER A 153 -12.18 0.55 12.52
N TRP A 154 -13.10 1.50 12.61
CA TRP A 154 -12.82 2.74 13.31
C TRP A 154 -13.95 3.21 14.21
N ASP A 155 -13.58 4.07 15.13
CA ASP A 155 -14.49 4.83 15.98
C ASP A 155 -14.02 6.28 16.03
N TYR A 156 -14.91 7.18 16.44
CA TYR A 156 -14.73 8.62 16.30
C TYR A 156 -14.78 9.36 17.63
N SER A 157 -14.26 10.58 17.62
CA SER A 157 -14.54 11.57 18.67
C SER A 157 -16.05 11.82 18.80
N GLU A 158 -16.51 12.17 20.00
CA GLU A 158 -17.93 12.48 20.26
C GLU A 158 -18.45 13.57 19.31
N LYS A 159 -17.65 14.62 19.08
CA LYS A 159 -18.01 15.72 18.18
C LYS A 159 -18.18 15.27 16.73
N MET A 160 -17.35 14.34 16.26
CA MET A 160 -17.51 13.79 14.90
C MET A 160 -18.76 12.91 14.80
N LEU A 161 -19.10 12.14 15.83
CA LEU A 161 -20.36 11.38 15.89
C LEU A 161 -21.58 12.30 15.85
N GLU A 162 -21.56 13.42 16.57
CA GLU A 162 -22.63 14.43 16.55
C GLU A 162 -22.84 15.08 15.17
N MET A 163 -21.76 15.23 14.40
CA MET A 163 -21.81 15.77 13.04
C MET A 163 -22.31 14.77 11.99
N GLY A 164 -22.39 13.48 12.34
CA GLY A 164 -22.79 12.41 11.41
C GLY A 164 -21.67 12.11 10.40
N PRO A 165 -20.69 11.27 10.74
CA PRO A 165 -19.60 10.96 9.83
C PRO A 165 -20.14 10.26 8.57
N GLN A 166 -19.51 10.52 7.42
CA GLN A 166 -19.91 9.92 6.15
C GLN A 166 -19.99 8.39 6.25
N TRP A 167 -19.01 7.80 6.92
CA TRP A 167 -18.94 6.38 7.24
C TRP A 167 -19.13 6.25 8.74
N GLY A 168 -20.16 5.52 9.18
CA GLY A 168 -20.42 5.29 10.60
C GLY A 168 -19.25 4.58 11.30
N PRO A 169 -19.23 4.54 12.64
CA PRO A 169 -18.30 3.68 13.36
C PRO A 169 -18.55 2.21 13.01
N GLY A 170 -17.52 1.37 13.11
CA GLY A 170 -17.61 -0.06 12.77
C GLY A 170 -16.61 -0.49 11.70
N GLU A 171 -16.89 -1.63 11.07
CA GLU A 171 -16.07 -2.25 10.03
C GLU A 171 -16.28 -1.61 8.66
N HIS A 172 -15.17 -1.39 7.97
CA HIS A 172 -15.08 -0.82 6.62
C HIS A 172 -13.96 -1.50 5.85
N GLU A 173 -13.99 -1.30 4.55
CA GLU A 173 -12.92 -1.70 3.66
C GLU A 173 -12.62 -0.59 2.65
N ARG A 174 -11.37 -0.50 2.21
CA ARG A 174 -10.93 0.48 1.22
C ARG A 174 -9.73 -0.05 0.44
N SER A 175 -9.73 0.21 -0.86
CA SER A 175 -8.59 -0.03 -1.73
C SER A 175 -7.85 1.27 -2.03
N PHE A 176 -6.53 1.20 -2.20
CA PHE A 176 -5.65 2.34 -2.42
C PHE A 176 -4.79 2.07 -3.66
N LEU A 177 -4.75 2.99 -4.61
CA LEU A 177 -3.74 2.97 -5.66
C LEU A 177 -2.44 3.52 -5.09
N VAL A 178 -1.44 2.66 -4.96
CA VAL A 178 -0.12 3.00 -4.42
C VAL A 178 0.91 2.83 -5.52
N GLY A 179 1.78 3.83 -5.73
CA GLY A 179 2.72 3.76 -6.84
C GLY A 179 3.89 4.71 -6.74
N LYS A 180 4.70 4.70 -7.81
CA LYS A 180 5.83 5.58 -8.05
C LYS A 180 5.77 6.11 -9.47
N THR A 181 5.98 7.41 -9.62
CA THR A 181 6.46 7.98 -10.88
C THR A 181 7.95 7.75 -11.03
N LYS A 182 8.50 8.06 -12.21
CA LYS A 182 9.95 8.06 -12.45
C LYS A 182 10.76 8.96 -11.50
N ASN A 183 10.12 9.93 -10.84
CA ASN A 183 10.76 10.90 -9.97
C ASN A 183 10.63 10.54 -8.48
N ASP A 184 9.72 9.61 -8.14
CA ASP A 184 9.49 9.23 -6.77
C ASP A 184 10.56 8.28 -6.27
N LYS A 185 11.06 8.55 -5.07
CA LYS A 185 12.00 7.65 -4.36
C LYS A 185 11.25 6.57 -3.58
N ASN A 186 10.13 6.96 -2.99
CA ASN A 186 9.29 6.13 -2.12
C ASN A 186 7.90 5.96 -2.76
N TYR A 187 7.18 4.92 -2.37
CA TYR A 187 5.79 4.77 -2.78
C TYR A 187 4.93 5.91 -2.22
N LYS A 188 3.87 6.23 -2.96
CA LYS A 188 2.86 7.22 -2.57
C LYS A 188 1.46 6.71 -2.87
N ILE A 189 0.49 7.18 -2.11
CA ILE A 189 -0.94 6.95 -2.36
C ILE A 189 -1.42 7.98 -3.38
N TYR A 190 -1.92 7.50 -4.52
CA TYR A 190 -2.41 8.33 -5.63
C TYR A 190 -3.93 8.48 -5.65
N SER A 191 -4.65 7.47 -5.16
CA SER A 191 -6.10 7.50 -5.11
C SER A 191 -6.64 6.53 -4.06
N PHE A 192 -7.82 6.88 -3.56
CA PHE A 192 -8.61 6.07 -2.63
C PHE A 192 -9.72 5.46 -3.48
N GLY A 193 -9.57 4.18 -3.83
CA GLY A 193 -10.46 3.49 -4.76
C GLY A 193 -11.92 3.70 -4.40
N ILE A 194 -12.69 4.12 -5.40
CA ILE A 194 -14.14 4.21 -5.29
C ILE A 194 -14.68 2.80 -5.57
N MET A 195 -15.10 2.12 -4.49
CA MET A 195 -15.81 0.83 -4.54
C MET A 195 -17.32 1.06 -4.50
#